data_AF-A0AAE4MWF8-F1
#
_entry.id   AF-A0AAE4MWF8-F1
#
_cell.length_a   1.000
_cell.length_b   1.000
_cell.length_c   1.000
_cell.angle_alpha   90.00
_cell.angle_beta   90.00
_cell.angle_gamma   90.00
#
_symmetry.space_group_name_H-M   'P 1'
#
loop_
_entity.id
_entity.type
_entity.pdbx_description
1 polymer ?
#
loop_
_entity_poly.entity_id
_entity_poly.type
_entity_poly.pdbx_seq_one_letter_code
_entity_poly.pdbx_strand_id
1 'polypeptide(L)'
;MIASGIVQKLNAQMNQEFYTSNLYLQLSQRCSENSLNGTALFLRHQAQNTVTQMMRMYEYIKQSGATPVLQEQHARCGEFSTLEDLFEQTVSDYQKRINALTSLTEDAQAANDKS
;
A
#
# COMPACT_ATOMS: atom_id res chain seq x y z
N MET A 1 -10.78 14.49 -17.25
CA MET A 1 -9.89 13.43 -17.71
C MET A 1 -8.59 13.65 -16.98
N ILE A 2 -8.21 12.71 -16.12
CA ILE A 2 -7.03 12.85 -15.25
C ILE A 2 -5.75 12.95 -16.09
N ALA A 3 -4.79 13.76 -15.65
CA ALA A 3 -3.53 13.91 -16.38
C ALA A 3 -2.75 12.59 -16.40
N SER A 4 -2.10 12.25 -17.53
CA SER A 4 -1.38 10.97 -17.68
C SER A 4 -0.30 10.74 -16.63
N GLY A 5 0.37 11.80 -16.16
CA GLY A 5 1.32 11.73 -15.06
C GLY A 5 0.68 11.35 -13.72
N ILE A 6 -0.54 11.81 -13.45
CA ILE A 6 -1.31 11.46 -12.24
C ILE A 6 -1.79 10.01 -12.32
N VAL A 7 -2.23 9.54 -13.49
CA VAL A 7 -2.58 8.13 -13.73
C VAL A 7 -1.41 7.21 -13.38
N GLN A 8 -0.19 7.56 -13.81
CA GLN A 8 1.00 6.76 -13.53
C GLN A 8 1.30 6.70 -12.02
N LYS A 9 1.22 7.84 -11.33
CA LYS A 9 1.42 7.90 -9.88
C LYS A 9 0.35 7.14 -9.10
N LEU A 10 -0.92 7.22 -9.52
CA LEU A 10 -2.01 6.45 -8.94
C LEU A 10 -1.81 4.94 -9.12
N ASN A 11 -1.38 4.51 -10.32
CA ASN A 11 -1.05 3.10 -10.56
C ASN A 11 0.13 2.64 -9.70
N ALA A 12 1.16 3.47 -9.53
CA ALA A 12 2.29 3.16 -8.66
C ALA A 12 1.83 3.01 -7.19
N GLN A 13 1.01 3.93 -6.69
CA GLN A 13 0.47 3.85 -5.33
C GLN A 13 -0.44 2.63 -5.14
N MET A 14 -1.31 2.33 -6.10
CA MET A 14 -2.17 1.15 -6.08
C MET A 14 -1.35 -0.15 -5.95
N ASN A 15 -0.29 -0.28 -6.74
CA ASN A 15 0.61 -1.44 -6.65
C ASN A 15 1.39 -1.47 -5.32
N GLN A 16 1.77 -0.31 -4.77
CA GLN A 16 2.42 -0.23 -3.46
C GLN A 16 1.50 -0.71 -2.32
N GLU A 17 0.21 -0.37 -2.35
CA GLU A 17 -0.76 -0.89 -1.38
C GLU A 17 -0.94 -2.41 -1.52
N PHE A 18 -0.97 -2.92 -2.76
CA PHE A 18 -1.05 -4.37 -3.00
C PHE A 18 0.20 -5.11 -2.50
N TYR A 19 1.40 -4.57 -2.79
CA TYR A 19 2.66 -5.08 -2.27
C TYR A 19 2.67 -5.11 -0.74
N THR A 20 2.21 -4.02 -0.10
CA THR A 20 2.15 -3.90 1.36
C THR A 20 1.23 -4.95 1.97
N SER A 21 0.08 -5.23 1.33
CA SER A 21 -0.82 -6.29 1.78
C SER A 21 -0.11 -7.65 1.83
N ASN A 22 0.61 -8.00 0.75
CA ASN A 22 1.36 -9.24 0.67
C ASN A 22 2.47 -9.31 1.73
N LEU A 23 3.17 -8.20 1.98
CA LEU A 23 4.18 -8.11 3.04
C LEU A 23 3.56 -8.36 4.43
N TYR A 24 2.42 -7.73 4.74
CA TYR A 24 1.73 -7.92 6.01
C TYR A 24 1.21 -9.35 6.19
N LEU A 25 0.78 -10.04 5.13
CA LEU A 25 0.43 -11.46 5.20
C LEU A 25 1.64 -12.34 5.52
N GLN A 26 2.80 -12.07 4.93
CA GLN A 26 4.03 -12.82 5.24
C GLN A 26 4.51 -12.56 6.67
N LEU A 27 4.49 -11.30 7.13
CA LEU A 27 4.81 -10.96 8.52
C LEU A 27 3.82 -11.60 9.50
N SER A 28 2.54 -11.63 9.15
CA SER A 28 1.52 -12.32 9.96
C SER A 28 1.83 -13.81 10.12
N GLN A 29 2.20 -14.48 9.03
CA GLN A 29 2.60 -15.89 9.06
C GLN A 29 3.80 -16.11 10.00
N ARG A 30 4.84 -15.28 9.90
CA ARG A 30 6.00 -15.35 10.81
C ARG A 30 5.64 -15.08 12.26
N CYS A 31 4.78 -14.10 12.53
CA CYS A 31 4.28 -13.87 13.89
C CYS A 31 3.54 -15.11 14.42
N SER A 32 2.72 -15.77 13.61
CA SER A 32 2.06 -17.02 13.98
C SER A 32 3.07 -18.15 14.29
N GLU A 33 4.12 -18.30 13.49
CA GLU A 33 5.20 -19.29 13.73
C GLU A 33 5.94 -19.03 15.06
N ASN A 34 6.04 -17.78 15.48
CA ASN A 34 6.65 -17.37 16.75
C ASN A 34 5.64 -17.26 17.91
N SER A 35 4.43 -17.83 17.77
CA SER A 35 3.36 -17.78 18.79
C SER A 35 2.85 -16.36 19.15
N LEU A 36 3.12 -15.36 18.31
CA LEU A 36 2.68 -13.98 18.45
C LEU A 36 1.31 -13.77 17.78
N ASN A 37 0.31 -14.54 18.23
CA ASN A 37 -0.98 -14.66 17.54
C ASN A 37 -1.77 -13.35 17.46
N GLY A 38 -1.70 -12.49 18.48
CA GLY A 38 -2.35 -11.18 18.47
C GLY A 38 -1.79 -10.27 17.38
N THR A 39 -0.46 -10.21 17.28
CA THR A 39 0.24 -9.46 16.23
C THR A 39 -0.04 -10.03 14.85
N ALA A 40 -0.08 -11.36 14.73
CA ALA A 40 -0.44 -12.02 13.48
C ALA A 40 -1.86 -11.61 13.01
N LEU A 41 -2.84 -11.58 13.91
CA LEU A 41 -4.21 -11.14 13.61
C LEU A 41 -4.24 -9.66 13.20
N PHE A 42 -3.56 -8.79 13.95
CA PHE A 42 -3.43 -7.37 13.62
C PHE A 42 -2.90 -7.17 12.19
N LEU A 43 -1.83 -7.87 11.81
CA LEU A 43 -1.23 -7.76 10.48
C LEU A 43 -2.17 -8.26 9.37
N ARG A 44 -2.97 -9.33 9.60
CA ARG A 44 -3.99 -9.76 8.63
C ARG A 44 -5.06 -8.69 8.42
N HIS A 45 -5.51 -8.03 9.48
CA HIS A 45 -6.43 -6.91 9.35
C HIS A 45 -5.80 -5.74 8.58
N GLN A 46 -4.53 -5.42 8.81
CA GLN A 46 -3.85 -4.39 8.02
C GLN A 46 -3.67 -4.78 6.55
N ALA A 47 -3.44 -6.06 6.26
CA ALA A 47 -3.40 -6.57 4.89
C ALA A 47 -4.76 -6.38 4.17
N GLN A 48 -5.87 -6.59 4.87
CA GLN A 48 -7.22 -6.33 4.33
C GLN A 48 -7.47 -4.85 4.10
N ASN A 49 -7.02 -3.97 5.01
CA ASN A 49 -7.16 -2.52 4.88
C ASN A 49 -6.42 -1.99 3.65
N THR A 50 -5.19 -2.45 3.41
CA THR A 50 -4.37 -2.05 2.25
C THR A 50 -4.97 -2.55 0.93
N VAL A 51 -5.52 -3.78 0.89
CA VAL A 51 -6.31 -4.24 -0.27
C VAL A 51 -7.53 -3.35 -0.51
N THR A 52 -8.22 -2.93 0.54
CA THR A 52 -9.36 -2.01 0.38
C THR A 52 -8.93 -0.67 -0.20
N GLN A 53 -7.78 -0.12 0.23
CA GLN A 53 -7.23 1.12 -0.31
C GLN A 53 -6.82 0.97 -1.78
N MET A 54 -6.11 -0.12 -2.11
CA MET A 54 -5.77 -0.50 -3.48
C MET A 54 -7.02 -0.56 -4.37
N MET A 55 -8.08 -1.25 -3.93
CA MET A 55 -9.32 -1.40 -4.71
C MET A 55 -10.04 -0.07 -4.93
N ARG A 56 -9.98 0.87 -3.97
CA ARG A 56 -10.51 2.22 -4.15
C ARG A 56 -9.75 2.99 -5.24
N MET A 57 -8.42 2.89 -5.26
CA MET A 57 -7.60 3.50 -6.31
C MET A 57 -7.87 2.87 -7.67
N TYR A 58 -7.96 1.53 -7.73
CA TYR A 58 -8.32 0.80 -8.94
C TYR A 58 -9.62 1.32 -9.55
N GLU A 59 -10.66 1.44 -8.73
CA GLU A 59 -11.98 1.90 -9.16
C GLU A 59 -11.94 3.36 -9.60
N TYR A 60 -11.25 4.24 -8.87
CA TYR A 60 -11.09 5.64 -9.26
C TYR A 60 -10.38 5.78 -10.62
N ILE A 61 -9.24 5.12 -10.83
CA ILE A 61 -8.52 5.13 -12.11
C ILE A 61 -9.45 4.73 -13.27
N LYS A 62 -10.25 3.67 -13.06
CA LYS A 62 -11.21 3.17 -14.04
C LYS A 62 -12.33 4.17 -14.32
N GLN A 63 -12.90 4.78 -13.28
CA GLN A 63 -13.95 5.80 -13.41
C GLN A 63 -13.47 7.06 -14.13
N SER A 64 -12.19 7.41 -13.99
CA SER A 64 -11.59 8.53 -14.71
C SER A 64 -11.28 8.24 -16.20
N GLY A 65 -11.61 7.03 -16.69
CA GLY A 65 -11.39 6.60 -18.06
C GLY A 65 -9.98 6.10 -18.36
N ALA A 66 -9.14 5.92 -17.33
CA ALA A 66 -7.80 5.37 -17.45
C ALA A 66 -7.78 3.85 -17.18
N THR A 67 -6.66 3.20 -17.52
CA THR A 67 -6.50 1.75 -17.31
C THR A 67 -5.72 1.50 -16.01
N PRO A 68 -6.28 0.81 -15.02
CA PRO A 68 -5.52 0.31 -13.88
C PRO A 68 -4.61 -0.84 -14.32
N VAL A 69 -3.35 -0.80 -13.92
CA VAL A 69 -2.31 -1.76 -14.29
C VAL A 69 -1.76 -2.40 -13.02
N LEU A 70 -1.98 -3.70 -12.86
CA LEU A 70 -1.36 -4.48 -11.80
C LEU A 70 0.00 -4.99 -12.26
N GLN A 71 0.99 -4.79 -11.42
CA GLN A 71 2.36 -5.26 -11.63
C GLN A 71 2.63 -6.44 -10.72
N GLU A 72 3.28 -7.45 -11.28
CA GLU A 72 3.76 -8.58 -10.48
C GLU A 72 4.93 -8.12 -9.62
N GLN A 73 4.73 -8.15 -8.30
CA GLN A 73 5.77 -7.83 -7.33
C GLN A 73 5.80 -8.90 -6.26
N HIS A 74 6.98 -9.50 -6.08
CA HIS A 74 7.21 -10.47 -5.04
C HIS A 74 7.56 -9.72 -3.75
N ALA A 75 6.60 -9.63 -2.83
CA ALA A 75 6.88 -9.17 -1.48
C ALA A 75 7.93 -10.08 -0.85
N ARG A 76 9.02 -9.48 -0.36
CA ARG A 76 10.06 -10.20 0.38
C ARG A 76 9.93 -9.80 1.85
N CYS A 77 9.52 -10.74 2.69
CA CYS A 77 9.53 -10.55 4.12
C CYS A 77 10.97 -10.49 4.63
N GLY A 78 11.44 -9.28 4.96
CA GLY A 78 12.68 -9.07 5.71
C GLY A 78 12.60 -9.73 7.09
N GLU A 79 13.74 -10.10 7.67
CA GLU A 79 13.79 -10.57 9.04
C GLU A 79 13.55 -9.42 10.03
N PHE A 80 12.92 -9.71 11.16
CA PHE A 80 12.79 -8.81 12.29
C PHE A 80 13.29 -9.56 13.54
N SER A 81 14.06 -8.88 14.39
CA SER A 81 14.64 -9.53 15.58
C SER A 81 13.72 -9.41 16.78
N THR A 82 12.96 -8.31 16.84
CA THR A 82 12.02 -8.03 17.93
C THR A 82 10.65 -7.58 17.40
N LEU A 83 9.64 -7.60 18.27
CA LEU A 83 8.33 -7.00 17.96
C LEU A 83 8.43 -5.49 17.74
N GLU A 84 9.35 -4.82 18.43
CA GLU A 84 9.61 -3.38 18.26
C GLU A 84 10.11 -3.09 16.84
N ASP A 85 11.12 -3.85 16.37
CA ASP A 85 11.63 -3.73 15.00
C ASP A 85 10.52 -3.90 13.96
N LEU A 86 9.63 -4.88 14.18
CA LEU A 86 8.49 -5.13 13.30
C LEU A 86 7.57 -3.91 13.24
N PHE A 87 7.22 -3.34 14.40
CA PHE A 87 6.33 -2.18 14.43
C PHE A 87 7.00 -0.93 13.84
N GLU A 88 8.28 -0.68 14.12
CA GLU A 88 9.05 0.40 13.50
C GLU A 88 9.06 0.30 11.97
N GLN A 89 9.29 -0.90 11.43
CA GLN A 89 9.21 -1.15 9.99
C GLN A 89 7.82 -0.86 9.43
N THR A 90 6.75 -1.36 10.09
CA THR A 90 5.37 -1.13 9.63
C THR A 90 4.97 0.36 9.67
N VAL A 91 5.44 1.11 10.68
CA VAL A 91 5.19 2.55 10.80
C VAL A 91 5.98 3.33 9.75
N SER A 92 7.25 2.99 9.53
CA SER A 92 8.08 3.62 8.48
C SER A 92 7.44 3.44 7.10
N ASP A 93 7.00 2.22 6.78
CA ASP A 93 6.35 1.94 5.51
C ASP A 93 5.01 2.65 5.37
N TYR A 94 4.22 2.76 6.46
CA TYR A 94 3.00 3.55 6.47
C TYR A 94 3.26 5.04 6.20
N GLN A 95 4.26 5.62 6.85
CA GLN A 95 4.65 7.02 6.64
C GLN A 95 5.09 7.28 5.20
N LYS A 96 5.89 6.39 4.59
CA LYS A 96 6.28 6.50 3.18
C LYS A 96 5.06 6.53 2.26
N ARG A 97 4.07 5.65 2.49
CA ARG A 97 2.85 5.60 1.67
C ARG A 97 1.99 6.84 1.83
N ILE A 98 1.84 7.36 3.04
CA ILE A 98 1.15 8.64 3.27
C ILE A 98 1.87 9.77 2.52
N ASN A 99 3.20 9.87 2.65
CA ASN A 99 3.95 10.93 2.00
C ASN A 99 3.82 10.87 0.47
N ALA A 100 3.78 9.66 -0.11
CA ALA A 100 3.50 9.48 -1.53
C ALA A 100 2.11 9.97 -1.94
N LEU A 101 1.07 9.71 -1.12
CA LEU A 101 -0.28 10.23 -1.34
C LEU A 101 -0.35 11.76 -1.20
N THR A 102 0.35 12.34 -0.23
CA THR A 102 0.43 13.79 -0.05
C THR A 102 1.07 14.44 -1.27
N SER A 103 2.21 13.92 -1.71
CA SER A 103 2.89 14.39 -2.93
C SER A 103 1.98 14.26 -4.15
N LEU A 104 1.25 13.15 -4.30
CA LEU A 104 0.30 12.96 -5.40
C LEU A 104 -0.81 14.02 -5.38
N THR A 105 -1.30 14.37 -4.19
CA THR A 105 -2.31 15.42 -4.00
C THR A 105 -1.78 16.79 -4.43
N GLU A 106 -0.54 17.12 -4.05
CA GLU A 106 0.14 18.36 -4.46
C GLU A 106 0.34 18.43 -5.98
N ASP A 107 0.76 17.32 -6.60
CA ASP A 107 0.92 17.22 -8.04
C ASP A 107 -0.40 17.42 -8.79
N ALA A 108 -1.49 16.83 -8.30
CA ALA A 108 -2.82 16.98 -8.88
C ALA A 108 -3.30 18.45 -8.81
N GLN A 109 -3.08 19.11 -7.67
CA GLN A 109 -3.38 20.54 -7.50
C GLN A 109 -2.56 21.40 -8.46
N ALA A 110 -1.25 21.16 -8.58
CA ALA A 110 -0.38 21.89 -9.49
C ALA A 110 -0.78 21.70 -10.96
N ALA A 111 -1.30 20.52 -11.31
CA ALA A 111 -1.84 20.22 -12.63
C ALA A 111 -3.23 20.82 -12.91
N ASN A 112 -3.84 21.52 -11.93
CA ASN A 112 -5.26 21.94 -11.96
C ASN A 112 -6.22 20.78 -12.22
N ASP A 113 -5.85 19.57 -11.81
CA ASP A 113 -6.69 18.38 -11.92
C ASP A 113 -7.71 18.40 -10.77
N LYS A 114 -8.92 18.92 -11.05
CA LYS A 114 -10.01 19.04 -10.08
C LYS A 114 -10.93 17.80 -10.04
N SER A 115 -10.56 16.73 -10.76
CA SER A 115 -11.40 15.55 -10.91
C SER A 115 -11.29 14.53 -9.78
#